data_AF-A0A645GJM7-F1
#
_entry.id   AF-A0A645GJM7-F1
#
_cell.length_a   1.000
_cell.length_b   1.000
_cell.length_c   1.000
_cell.angle_alpha   90.00
_cell.angle_beta   90.00
_cell.angle_gamma   90.00
#
_symmetry.space_group_name_H-M   'P 1'
#
loop_
_entity.id
_entity.type
_entity.pdbx_description
1 polymer ?
#
loop_
_entity_poly.entity_id
_entity_poly.type
_entity_poly.pdbx_seq_one_letter_code
_entity_poly.pdbx_strand_id
1 'polypeptide(L)'
;MKYVDQSAVGKGIDTLTWPLSIVRPGKWIHASKRESGIIYALSSQPNSIDHIDFRLAEIYLIKAEAQWYTNTGDKGLAAINALRNRAGGESYKLTKITEEAIWEEWSNELAFEQKHWLNLVRWRTLISSILTKVPQYVYYNDNYGSAHREHFGSVKYNNIPADPTRVDFYNRIHKHLHAKVDNINGRFYRFPIPPAEDQTTDLGITPQNPGF
;
A
#
# COMPACT_ATOMS: atom_id res chain seq x y z
N MET A 1 -23.72 12.83 23.10
CA MET A 1 -22.30 12.87 22.71
C MET A 1 -21.68 14.07 23.42
N LYS A 2 -20.90 13.86 24.48
CA LYS A 2 -20.34 14.97 25.28
C LYS A 2 -18.96 15.30 24.74
N TYR A 3 -18.79 16.53 24.24
CA TYR A 3 -17.49 17.08 23.90
C TYR A 3 -16.81 17.55 25.19
N VAL A 4 -15.59 17.09 25.42
CA VAL A 4 -14.76 17.53 26.55
C VAL A 4 -14.04 18.80 26.13
N ASP A 5 -14.23 19.87 26.90
CA ASP A 5 -13.51 21.15 26.77
C ASP A 5 -12.00 20.93 26.98
N GLN A 6 -11.20 21.38 26.01
CA GLN A 6 -9.74 21.23 25.96
C GLN A 6 -8.98 22.31 26.74
N SER A 7 -9.66 23.14 27.53
CA SER A 7 -9.02 24.24 28.27
C SER A 7 -8.06 23.83 29.41
N ALA A 8 -7.94 22.54 29.74
CA ALA A 8 -7.23 22.07 30.95
C ALA A 8 -6.00 21.17 30.73
N VAL A 9 -5.52 20.92 29.50
CA VAL A 9 -4.34 20.05 29.29
C VAL A 9 -3.15 20.85 28.77
N GLY A 10 -2.20 21.10 29.66
CA GLY A 10 -0.93 21.75 29.35
C GLY A 10 -0.16 21.03 28.25
N LYS A 11 0.39 21.84 27.32
CA LYS A 11 1.40 21.50 26.31
C LYS A 11 1.19 20.17 25.57
N GLY A 12 0.49 20.29 24.45
CA GLY A 12 0.73 19.45 23.28
C GLY A 12 0.02 18.10 23.28
N ILE A 13 -1.31 18.11 23.36
CA ILE A 13 -2.07 17.05 22.70
C ILE A 13 -1.90 17.30 21.20
N ASP A 14 -0.96 16.59 20.59
CA ASP A 14 -0.87 16.51 19.15
C ASP A 14 -2.16 15.85 18.63
N THR A 15 -3.04 16.68 18.06
CA THR A 15 -4.23 16.23 17.35
C THR A 15 -3.88 15.54 16.02
N LEU A 16 -2.60 15.21 15.77
CA LEU A 16 -2.15 14.25 14.77
C LEU A 16 -1.99 12.82 15.33
N THR A 17 -2.69 12.45 16.39
CA THR A 17 -2.90 11.04 16.73
C THR A 17 -3.90 10.40 15.75
N TRP A 18 -3.49 10.35 14.49
CA TRP A 18 -4.09 9.50 13.48
C TRP A 18 -3.89 8.05 13.92
N PRO A 19 -4.90 7.17 13.78
CA PRO A 19 -4.65 5.76 13.94
C PRO A 19 -3.57 5.37 12.93
N LEU A 20 -2.50 4.77 13.42
CA LEU A 20 -1.31 4.27 12.69
C LEU A 20 -1.66 3.23 11.59
N SER A 21 -2.94 3.06 11.25
CA SER A 21 -3.52 2.03 10.39
C SER A 21 -3.97 2.50 9.01
N ILE A 22 -3.70 3.73 8.58
CA ILE A 22 -3.87 4.12 7.18
C ILE A 22 -2.49 4.49 6.63
N VAL A 23 -1.90 3.55 5.87
CA VAL A 23 -0.84 3.89 4.93
C VAL A 23 -1.42 4.99 4.04
N ARG A 24 -0.82 6.19 4.08
CA ARG A 24 -1.23 7.28 3.17
C ARG A 24 -1.27 6.68 1.76
N PRO A 25 -2.42 6.64 1.06
CA PRO A 25 -2.43 6.19 -0.32
C PRO A 25 -1.73 7.27 -1.16
N GLY A 26 -0.42 7.12 -1.26
CA GLY A 26 0.44 7.78 -2.22
C GLY A 26 1.69 8.44 -1.66
N LYS A 27 2.62 8.66 -2.59
CA LYS A 27 3.96 9.19 -2.40
C LYS A 27 3.92 10.68 -2.07
N TRP A 28 3.26 11.06 -0.98
CA TRP A 28 2.90 12.45 -0.68
C TRP A 28 3.58 12.99 0.59
N ILE A 29 4.91 12.88 0.64
CA ILE A 29 5.71 13.61 1.64
C ILE A 29 6.04 14.96 1.05
N HIS A 30 5.45 16.04 1.58
CA HIS A 30 5.87 17.39 1.27
C HIS A 30 7.27 17.61 1.84
N ALA A 31 8.25 17.54 0.94
CA ALA A 31 9.67 17.67 1.22
C ALA A 31 10.09 19.12 0.93
N SER A 32 10.13 19.98 1.94
CA SER A 32 10.73 21.31 1.74
C SER A 32 12.25 21.17 1.83
N LYS A 33 12.95 21.49 0.74
CA LYS A 33 14.41 21.59 0.74
C LYS A 33 14.80 22.89 1.45
N ARG A 34 15.56 22.79 2.55
CA ARG A 34 16.30 23.96 3.06
C ARG A 34 17.75 23.91 2.56
N GLU A 35 18.38 25.06 2.65
CA GLU A 35 19.70 25.48 2.13
C GLU A 35 20.86 24.46 2.30
N SER A 36 20.74 23.51 3.24
CA SER A 36 21.74 22.49 3.55
C SER A 36 21.48 21.11 2.94
N GLY A 37 20.51 20.98 2.01
CA GLY A 37 20.28 19.74 1.24
C GLY A 37 19.52 18.64 2.00
N ILE A 38 19.12 18.90 3.25
CA ILE A 38 18.33 17.98 4.06
C ILE A 38 16.84 18.28 3.87
N ILE A 39 16.07 17.21 3.68
CA ILE A 39 14.61 17.26 3.49
C ILE A 39 13.92 17.00 4.84
N TYR A 40 13.05 17.92 5.26
CA TYR A 40 12.20 17.77 6.45
C TYR A 40 10.72 17.75 6.05
N ALA A 41 9.90 17.02 6.81
CA ALA A 41 8.45 17.08 6.72
C ALA A 41 7.94 18.34 7.43
N LEU A 42 7.13 19.15 6.76
CA LEU A 42 6.51 20.34 7.35
C LEU A 42 5.19 19.99 8.04
N SER A 43 4.84 20.75 9.09
CA SER A 43 3.56 20.67 9.79
C SER A 43 2.40 21.27 8.99
N SER A 44 2.68 22.13 8.00
CA SER A 44 1.70 22.55 7.01
C SER A 44 1.67 21.55 5.85
N GLN A 45 0.51 20.95 5.63
CA GLN A 45 0.20 20.21 4.41
C GLN A 45 -0.71 21.10 3.56
N PRO A 46 -0.17 21.99 2.71
CA PRO A 46 -1.01 22.61 1.71
C PRO A 46 -1.64 21.52 0.85
N ASN A 47 -2.95 21.60 0.61
CA ASN A 47 -3.72 20.64 -0.20
C ASN A 47 -3.45 20.80 -1.72
N SER A 48 -2.30 21.34 -2.09
CA SER A 48 -1.91 21.71 -3.45
C SER A 48 -0.89 20.73 -4.04
N ILE A 49 -0.97 19.45 -3.66
CA ILE A 49 -0.06 18.40 -4.16
C ILE A 49 -0.68 17.82 -5.43
N ASP A 50 0.10 17.78 -6.51
CA ASP A 50 -0.34 17.23 -7.78
C ASP A 50 -0.56 15.71 -7.68
N HIS A 51 -1.73 15.26 -8.15
CA HIS A 51 -2.00 13.85 -8.38
C HIS A 51 -1.62 13.48 -9.81
N ILE A 52 -0.60 12.64 -9.96
CA ILE A 52 -0.12 12.22 -11.28
C ILE A 52 -0.78 10.88 -11.63
N ASP A 53 -1.83 10.92 -12.46
CA ASP A 53 -2.54 9.71 -12.91
C ASP A 53 -1.73 8.90 -13.92
N PHE A 54 -0.99 9.59 -14.77
CA PHE A 54 -0.17 9.02 -15.83
C PHE A 54 1.19 9.67 -15.86
N ARG A 55 2.22 8.84 -15.99
CA ARG A 55 3.59 9.31 -16.16
C ARG A 55 4.35 8.45 -17.14
N LEU A 56 5.38 9.03 -17.74
CA LEU A 56 6.17 8.39 -18.80
C LEU A 56 6.70 7.00 -18.40
N ALA A 57 7.03 6.78 -17.13
CA ALA A 57 7.49 5.47 -16.67
C ALA A 57 6.43 4.35 -16.84
N GLU A 58 5.16 4.66 -16.65
CA GLU A 58 4.05 3.72 -16.89
C GLU A 58 4.04 3.29 -18.35
N ILE A 59 4.30 4.20 -19.29
CA ILE A 59 4.36 3.88 -20.73
C ILE A 59 5.53 2.94 -21.04
N TYR A 60 6.70 3.14 -20.43
CA TYR A 60 7.83 2.22 -20.57
C TYR A 60 7.50 0.82 -20.02
N LEU A 61 6.81 0.74 -18.87
CA LEU A 61 6.38 -0.53 -18.29
C LEU A 61 5.33 -1.24 -19.15
N ILE A 62 4.31 -0.52 -19.62
CA ILE A 62 3.30 -1.06 -20.56
C ILE A 62 3.98 -1.58 -21.83
N LYS A 63 4.96 -0.85 -22.37
CA LYS A 63 5.72 -1.30 -23.54
C LYS A 63 6.52 -2.57 -23.26
N ALA A 64 7.26 -2.62 -22.15
CA ALA A 64 8.04 -3.80 -21.76
C ALA A 64 7.15 -5.04 -21.58
N GLU A 65 6.02 -4.85 -20.88
CA GLU A 65 5.02 -5.89 -20.63
C GLU A 65 4.34 -6.38 -21.92
N ALA A 66 3.88 -5.48 -22.78
CA ALA A 66 3.25 -5.84 -24.04
C ALA A 66 4.21 -6.61 -24.95
N GLN A 67 5.48 -6.19 -25.01
CA GLN A 67 6.51 -6.85 -25.81
C GLN A 67 6.85 -8.25 -25.30
N TRP A 68 6.81 -8.45 -23.98
CA TRP A 68 6.95 -9.76 -23.35
C TRP A 68 5.80 -10.70 -23.75
N TYR A 69 4.54 -10.29 -23.55
CA TYR A 69 3.38 -11.14 -23.85
C TYR A 69 3.12 -11.37 -25.34
N THR A 70 3.63 -10.50 -26.21
CA THR A 70 3.56 -10.69 -27.68
C THR A 70 4.72 -11.54 -28.24
N ASN A 71 5.54 -12.13 -27.36
CA ASN A 71 6.68 -12.97 -27.70
C ASN A 71 7.63 -12.33 -28.73
N THR A 72 7.89 -11.03 -28.57
CA THR A 72 8.76 -10.27 -29.50
C THR A 72 10.25 -10.40 -29.18
N GLY A 73 10.63 -11.38 -28.34
CA GLY A 73 11.98 -11.54 -27.80
C GLY A 73 12.34 -10.44 -26.80
N ASP A 74 13.61 -10.03 -26.77
CA ASP A 74 14.14 -9.05 -25.79
C ASP A 74 13.81 -7.58 -26.11
N LYS A 75 12.85 -7.29 -27.01
CA LYS A 75 12.52 -5.91 -27.40
C LYS A 75 12.01 -5.06 -26.22
N GLY A 76 11.47 -5.69 -25.18
CA GLY A 76 11.04 -5.06 -23.92
C GLY A 76 12.19 -4.67 -22.98
N LEU A 77 13.38 -5.25 -23.16
CA LEU A 77 14.51 -5.10 -22.23
C LEU A 77 14.99 -3.64 -22.15
N ALA A 78 15.06 -2.95 -23.29
CA ALA A 78 15.49 -1.55 -23.32
C ALA A 78 14.52 -0.63 -22.56
N ALA A 79 13.22 -0.92 -22.60
CA ALA A 79 12.21 -0.09 -21.95
C ALA A 79 12.29 -0.20 -20.41
N ILE A 80 12.37 -1.43 -19.88
CA ILE A 80 12.51 -1.65 -18.42
C ILE A 80 13.87 -1.15 -17.90
N ASN A 81 14.95 -1.37 -18.67
CA ASN A 81 16.29 -0.90 -18.27
C ASN A 81 16.44 0.62 -18.29
N ALA A 82 15.62 1.36 -19.06
CA ALA A 82 15.59 2.82 -18.97
C ALA A 82 15.15 3.30 -17.58
N LEU A 83 14.17 2.61 -16.97
CA LEU A 83 13.67 2.91 -15.63
C LEU A 83 14.67 2.51 -14.55
N ARG A 84 15.21 1.30 -14.66
CA ARG A 84 16.19 0.76 -13.71
C ARG A 84 17.48 1.57 -13.71
N ASN A 85 17.93 2.01 -14.89
CA ASN A 85 19.08 2.90 -15.01
C ASN A 85 18.82 4.27 -14.36
N ARG A 86 17.61 4.81 -14.50
CA ARG A 86 17.24 6.07 -13.82
C ARG A 86 17.17 5.89 -12.30
N ALA A 87 16.73 4.73 -11.81
CA ALA A 87 16.58 4.47 -10.38
C ALA A 87 17.92 4.18 -9.67
N GLY A 88 18.85 3.45 -10.31
CA GLY A 88 20.08 2.99 -9.66
C GLY A 88 21.31 2.87 -10.56
N GLY A 89 21.21 3.26 -11.83
CA GLY A 89 22.33 3.20 -12.79
C GLY A 89 22.54 1.82 -13.44
N GLU A 90 23.68 1.67 -14.11
CA GLU A 90 24.00 0.51 -14.96
C GLU A 90 23.96 -0.83 -14.22
N SER A 91 24.38 -0.87 -12.95
CA SER A 91 24.43 -2.11 -12.16
C SER A 91 23.07 -2.73 -11.88
N TYR A 92 21.98 -1.97 -12.03
CA TYR A 92 20.63 -2.45 -11.83
C TYR A 92 19.96 -2.94 -13.10
N LYS A 93 20.60 -2.79 -14.28
CA LYS A 93 20.02 -3.26 -15.54
C LYS A 93 19.90 -4.78 -15.55
N LEU A 94 18.78 -5.24 -16.09
CA LEU A 94 18.55 -6.65 -16.36
C LEU A 94 19.31 -7.05 -17.63
N THR A 95 19.85 -8.27 -17.63
CA THR A 95 20.43 -8.89 -18.84
C THR A 95 19.36 -9.57 -19.68
N LYS A 96 18.27 -10.02 -19.05
CA LYS A 96 17.11 -10.65 -19.67
C LYS A 96 15.84 -10.20 -18.96
N ILE A 97 14.78 -10.04 -19.73
CA ILE A 97 13.46 -9.74 -19.19
C ILE A 97 12.74 -11.05 -18.79
N THR A 98 12.09 -11.05 -17.63
CA THR A 98 11.17 -12.13 -17.19
C THR A 98 9.86 -11.51 -16.74
N GLU A 99 8.79 -12.32 -16.68
CA GLU A 99 7.49 -11.87 -16.22
C GLU A 99 7.55 -11.31 -14.78
N GLU A 100 8.26 -12.02 -13.91
CA GLU A 100 8.43 -11.64 -12.50
C GLU A 100 9.18 -10.32 -12.37
N ALA A 101 10.23 -10.11 -13.18
CA ALA A 101 10.99 -8.87 -13.17
C ALA A 101 10.14 -7.67 -13.62
N ILE A 102 9.22 -7.87 -14.57
CA ILE A 102 8.27 -6.84 -14.99
C ILE A 102 7.30 -6.52 -13.84
N TRP A 103 6.72 -7.55 -13.21
CA TRP A 103 5.77 -7.36 -12.10
C TRP A 103 6.40 -6.69 -10.88
N GLU A 104 7.66 -7.04 -10.58
CA GLU A 104 8.46 -6.41 -9.54
C GLU A 104 8.71 -4.94 -9.87
N GLU A 105 9.13 -4.62 -11.10
CA GLU A 105 9.39 -3.24 -11.51
C GLU A 105 8.10 -2.39 -11.46
N TRP A 106 6.96 -2.92 -11.89
CA TRP A 106 5.66 -2.26 -11.70
C TRP A 106 5.38 -1.90 -10.24
N SER A 107 5.72 -2.80 -9.32
CA SER A 107 5.48 -2.61 -7.88
C SER A 107 6.45 -1.61 -7.27
N ASN A 108 7.72 -1.63 -7.67
CA ASN A 108 8.76 -0.73 -7.18
C ASN A 108 8.59 0.69 -7.71
N GLU A 109 8.34 0.80 -9.02
CA GLU A 109 8.28 2.08 -9.71
C GLU A 109 7.02 2.86 -9.34
N LEU A 110 5.85 2.21 -9.37
CA LEU A 110 4.53 2.82 -9.14
C LEU A 110 3.98 2.54 -7.74
N ALA A 111 4.88 2.35 -6.77
CA ALA A 111 4.51 2.15 -5.38
C ALA A 111 3.65 3.32 -4.88
N PHE A 112 2.50 2.99 -4.30
CA PHE A 112 1.50 3.94 -3.78
C PHE A 112 0.77 4.80 -4.83
N GLU A 113 0.97 4.58 -6.13
CA GLU A 113 0.29 5.33 -7.22
C GLU A 113 -1.02 4.62 -7.67
N GLN A 114 -1.68 3.89 -6.76
CA GLN A 114 -2.96 3.20 -7.00
C GLN A 114 -2.98 2.13 -8.14
N LYS A 115 -1.84 1.77 -8.72
CA LYS A 115 -1.76 0.76 -9.80
C LYS A 115 -1.75 -0.69 -9.31
N HIS A 116 -1.31 -0.95 -8.07
CA HIS A 116 -1.02 -2.31 -7.58
C HIS A 116 -2.24 -3.24 -7.63
N TRP A 117 -3.40 -2.81 -7.12
CA TRP A 117 -4.61 -3.66 -7.13
C TRP A 117 -5.09 -3.94 -8.56
N LEU A 118 -5.08 -2.93 -9.44
CA LEU A 118 -5.45 -3.08 -10.86
C LEU A 118 -4.54 -4.10 -11.55
N ASN A 119 -3.24 -4.06 -11.28
CA ASN A 119 -2.26 -5.01 -11.78
C ASN A 119 -2.55 -6.44 -11.31
N LEU A 120 -2.81 -6.64 -10.02
CA LEU A 120 -3.17 -7.97 -9.49
C LEU A 120 -4.46 -8.53 -10.10
N VAL A 121 -5.46 -7.67 -10.34
CA VAL A 121 -6.75 -8.06 -10.94
C VAL A 121 -6.56 -8.47 -12.40
N ARG A 122 -5.88 -7.65 -13.22
CA ARG A 122 -5.69 -7.93 -14.65
C ARG A 122 -4.77 -9.12 -14.91
N TRP A 123 -3.78 -9.35 -14.05
CA TRP A 123 -2.93 -10.54 -14.08
C TRP A 123 -3.62 -11.79 -13.52
N ARG A 124 -4.80 -11.65 -12.89
CA ARG A 124 -5.51 -12.74 -12.20
C ARG A 124 -4.69 -13.40 -11.09
N THR A 125 -3.84 -12.62 -10.43
CA THR A 125 -2.94 -13.08 -9.35
C THR A 125 -3.30 -12.51 -7.98
N LEU A 126 -4.44 -11.80 -7.84
CA LEU A 126 -4.85 -11.19 -6.57
C LEU A 126 -4.93 -12.21 -5.44
N ILE A 127 -5.69 -13.29 -5.62
CA ILE A 127 -5.89 -14.30 -4.57
C ILE A 127 -4.57 -14.98 -4.22
N SER A 128 -3.85 -15.49 -5.22
CA SER A 128 -2.57 -16.17 -4.99
C SER A 128 -1.53 -15.25 -4.35
N SER A 129 -1.48 -13.99 -4.75
CA SER A 129 -0.57 -13.00 -4.15
C SER A 129 -0.90 -12.75 -2.68
N ILE A 130 -2.17 -12.64 -2.31
CA ILE A 130 -2.58 -12.46 -0.91
C ILE A 130 -2.22 -13.70 -0.09
N LEU A 131 -2.61 -14.89 -0.56
CA LEU A 131 -2.35 -16.15 0.14
C LEU A 131 -0.85 -16.45 0.31
N THR A 132 -0.01 -16.03 -0.64
CA THR A 132 1.44 -16.28 -0.56
C THR A 132 2.19 -15.18 0.20
N LYS A 133 1.86 -13.90 -0.02
CA LYS A 133 2.65 -12.77 0.52
C LYS A 133 2.22 -12.35 1.92
N VAL A 134 0.92 -12.36 2.24
CA VAL A 134 0.44 -11.89 3.55
C VAL A 134 0.97 -12.74 4.70
N PRO A 135 1.02 -14.09 4.61
CA PRO A 135 1.60 -14.91 5.67
C PRO A 135 3.08 -14.67 5.95
N GLN A 136 3.81 -14.04 5.02
CA GLN A 136 5.24 -13.73 5.17
C GLN A 136 5.47 -12.41 5.92
N TYR A 137 4.41 -11.63 6.20
CA TYR A 137 4.56 -10.37 6.91
C TYR A 137 4.86 -10.60 8.39
N VAL A 138 5.72 -9.74 8.94
CA VAL A 138 6.16 -9.81 10.35
C VAL A 138 4.97 -9.93 11.30
N TYR A 139 3.93 -9.11 11.09
CA TYR A 139 2.75 -9.04 11.97
C TYR A 139 1.71 -10.14 11.72
N TYR A 140 1.91 -11.01 10.73
CA TYR A 140 1.05 -12.18 10.54
C TYR A 140 1.31 -13.25 11.61
N ASN A 141 2.53 -13.29 12.14
CA ASN A 141 2.94 -14.26 13.16
C ASN A 141 2.00 -14.21 14.39
N ASP A 142 1.66 -15.39 14.93
CA ASP A 142 0.78 -15.58 16.09
C ASP A 142 1.27 -14.87 17.36
N ASN A 143 2.57 -14.54 17.43
CA ASN A 143 3.13 -13.66 18.46
C ASN A 143 2.38 -12.32 18.58
N TYR A 144 1.67 -11.88 17.53
CA TYR A 144 0.89 -10.64 17.49
C TYR A 144 -0.63 -10.83 17.67
N GLY A 145 -1.15 -12.03 17.95
CA GLY A 145 -2.62 -12.29 17.92
C GLY A 145 -3.40 -11.99 19.20
N SER A 146 -2.79 -12.17 20.36
CA SER A 146 -3.47 -11.94 21.65
C SER A 146 -2.58 -12.00 22.89
N ALA A 147 -1.26 -12.29 22.77
CA ALA A 147 -0.44 -12.70 23.91
C ALA A 147 0.93 -12.00 24.02
N HIS A 148 1.07 -10.76 23.54
CA HIS A 148 2.33 -10.01 23.69
C HIS A 148 2.27 -8.77 24.57
N ARG A 149 1.52 -8.88 25.68
CA ARG A 149 1.84 -8.09 26.87
C ARG A 149 3.26 -8.34 27.37
N GLU A 150 3.89 -9.47 27.01
CA GLU A 150 5.25 -9.78 27.47
C GLU A 150 6.37 -9.26 26.56
N HIS A 151 6.31 -9.24 25.21
CA HIS A 151 7.38 -8.60 24.41
C HIS A 151 7.31 -7.07 24.39
N PHE A 152 6.12 -6.48 24.51
CA PHE A 152 5.96 -5.03 24.52
C PHE A 152 5.73 -4.46 25.93
N GLY A 153 5.30 -5.31 26.88
CA GLY A 153 5.11 -4.93 28.29
C GLY A 153 6.19 -5.48 29.23
N SER A 154 7.09 -6.35 28.78
CA SER A 154 8.33 -6.63 29.51
C SER A 154 9.54 -6.48 28.60
N VAL A 155 10.53 -5.73 29.09
CA VAL A 155 11.83 -5.44 28.49
C VAL A 155 11.81 -4.34 27.42
N LYS A 156 12.42 -3.23 27.79
CA LYS A 156 12.95 -2.16 26.94
C LYS A 156 13.40 -2.68 25.56
N TYR A 157 12.55 -2.58 24.54
CA TYR A 157 13.05 -2.61 23.18
C TYR A 157 13.68 -1.24 22.92
N ASN A 158 15.01 -1.16 22.82
CA ASN A 158 15.77 0.09 22.61
C ASN A 158 15.44 1.24 23.60
N ASN A 159 15.32 0.96 24.91
CA ASN A 159 14.97 1.95 25.95
C ASN A 159 13.59 2.63 25.78
N ILE A 160 12.71 2.12 24.92
CA ILE A 160 11.38 2.68 24.75
C ILE A 160 10.46 2.11 25.85
N PRO A 161 9.73 2.95 26.61
CA PRO A 161 8.80 2.49 27.64
C PRO A 161 7.71 1.57 27.07
N ALA A 162 7.29 0.61 27.90
CA ALA A 162 6.11 -0.21 27.64
C ALA A 162 4.88 0.69 27.48
N ASP A 163 4.17 0.56 26.37
CA ASP A 163 2.99 1.35 26.05
C ASP A 163 1.85 0.41 25.61
N PRO A 164 0.79 0.26 26.42
CA PRO A 164 -0.32 -0.64 26.11
C PRO A 164 -1.06 -0.27 24.82
N THR A 165 -1.03 0.99 24.38
CA THR A 165 -1.66 1.41 23.11
C THR A 165 -0.99 0.79 21.88
N ARG A 166 0.30 0.42 21.98
CA ARG A 166 1.05 -0.23 20.90
C ARG A 166 0.65 -1.69 20.73
N VAL A 167 0.29 -2.37 21.82
CA VAL A 167 -0.13 -3.78 21.79
C VAL A 167 -1.45 -3.92 21.03
N ASP A 168 -2.42 -3.04 21.30
CA ASP A 168 -3.71 -3.04 20.60
C ASP A 168 -3.58 -2.74 19.11
N PHE A 169 -2.61 -1.90 18.74
CA PHE A 169 -2.30 -1.63 17.35
C PHE A 169 -1.79 -2.87 16.61
N TYR A 170 -0.77 -3.55 17.14
CA TYR A 170 -0.23 -4.74 16.48
C TYR A 170 -1.22 -5.90 16.48
N ASN A 171 -2.00 -6.08 17.56
CA ASN A 171 -3.10 -7.04 17.61
C ASN A 171 -4.14 -6.77 16.50
N ARG A 172 -4.46 -5.49 16.25
CA ARG A 172 -5.36 -5.11 15.16
C ARG A 172 -4.77 -5.43 13.79
N ILE A 173 -3.48 -5.16 13.57
CA ILE A 173 -2.82 -5.52 12.30
C ILE A 173 -2.87 -7.03 12.11
N HIS A 174 -2.48 -7.82 13.11
CA HIS A 174 -2.49 -9.27 13.03
C HIS A 174 -3.88 -9.79 12.66
N LYS A 175 -4.92 -9.38 13.38
CA LYS A 175 -6.31 -9.74 13.08
C LYS A 175 -6.72 -9.36 11.66
N HIS A 176 -6.30 -8.18 11.19
CA HIS A 176 -6.58 -7.72 9.83
C HIS A 176 -5.86 -8.56 8.77
N LEU A 177 -4.62 -8.98 9.01
CA LEU A 177 -3.85 -9.82 8.08
C LEU A 177 -4.44 -11.23 7.99
N HIS A 178 -4.80 -11.86 9.10
CA HIS A 178 -5.51 -13.14 9.11
C HIS A 178 -6.86 -13.03 8.42
N ALA A 179 -7.66 -12.01 8.77
CA ALA A 179 -8.94 -11.77 8.10
C ALA A 179 -8.81 -11.56 6.60
N LYS A 180 -7.69 -10.98 6.10
CA LYS A 180 -7.44 -10.89 4.65
C LYS A 180 -7.26 -12.26 4.01
N VAL A 181 -6.51 -13.15 4.65
CA VAL A 181 -6.24 -14.51 4.15
C VAL A 181 -7.49 -15.38 4.25
N ASP A 182 -8.18 -15.35 5.39
CA ASP A 182 -9.33 -16.22 5.66
C ASP A 182 -10.55 -15.84 4.82
N ASN A 183 -10.74 -14.55 4.54
CA ASN A 183 -11.93 -14.08 3.82
C ASN A 183 -11.70 -13.85 2.33
N ILE A 184 -10.48 -14.02 1.79
CA ILE A 184 -10.21 -13.75 0.37
C ILE A 184 -11.06 -14.65 -0.53
N ASN A 185 -11.68 -14.07 -1.55
CA ASN A 185 -12.63 -14.73 -2.43
C ASN A 185 -12.56 -14.11 -3.85
N GLY A 186 -12.94 -14.89 -4.86
CA GLY A 186 -13.10 -14.45 -6.26
C GLY A 186 -13.96 -13.22 -6.46
N ARG A 187 -14.92 -12.91 -5.57
CA ARG A 187 -15.72 -11.69 -5.68
C ARG A 187 -14.87 -10.41 -5.66
N PHE A 188 -13.72 -10.40 -4.98
CA PHE A 188 -12.86 -9.21 -4.86
C PHE A 188 -12.08 -8.83 -6.13
N TYR A 189 -12.24 -9.57 -7.22
CA TYR A 189 -11.77 -9.11 -8.54
C TYR A 189 -12.62 -7.96 -9.11
N ARG A 190 -13.82 -7.72 -8.54
CA ARG A 190 -14.72 -6.63 -8.95
C ARG A 190 -15.33 -5.98 -7.71
N PHE A 191 -15.77 -4.74 -7.85
CA PHE A 191 -16.59 -4.10 -6.84
C PHE A 191 -18.06 -4.46 -7.03
N PRO A 192 -18.87 -4.48 -5.97
CA PRO A 192 -20.32 -4.59 -6.12
C PRO A 192 -20.85 -3.41 -6.93
N ILE A 193 -21.87 -3.63 -7.73
CA ILE A 193 -22.68 -2.54 -8.29
C ILE A 193 -23.43 -1.93 -7.12
N PRO A 194 -23.21 -0.63 -6.82
CA PRO A 194 -23.88 0.00 -5.70
C PRO A 194 -25.39 0.09 -5.95
N PRO A 195 -26.22 0.04 -4.89
CA PRO A 195 -27.61 0.50 -4.96
C PRO A 195 -27.65 2.02 -5.25
N ALA A 196 -28.85 2.61 -5.24
CA ALA A 196 -28.98 4.06 -5.33
C ALA A 196 -28.20 4.79 -4.23
N GLU A 197 -28.06 6.12 -4.36
CA GLU A 197 -27.32 6.96 -3.42
C GLU A 197 -27.80 6.79 -1.96
N ASP A 198 -29.11 6.58 -1.77
CA ASP A 198 -29.75 6.30 -0.48
C ASP A 198 -29.41 4.93 0.13
N GLN A 199 -28.55 4.15 -0.54
CA GLN A 199 -28.08 2.81 -0.18
C GLN A 199 -29.18 1.75 -0.02
N THR A 200 -30.43 2.06 -0.39
CA THR A 200 -31.59 1.21 -0.09
C THR A 200 -32.51 1.00 -1.28
N THR A 201 -32.59 1.95 -2.20
CA THR A 201 -33.37 1.82 -3.42
C THR A 201 -32.63 0.93 -4.42
N ASP A 202 -33.31 -0.16 -4.82
CA ASP A 202 -32.86 -1.02 -5.89
C ASP A 202 -33.05 -0.32 -7.24
N LEU A 203 -31.97 -0.21 -8.01
CA LEU A 203 -31.96 0.39 -9.35
C LEU A 203 -32.38 -0.60 -10.44
N GLY A 204 -32.68 -1.86 -10.10
CA GLY A 204 -33.07 -2.90 -11.05
C GLY A 204 -31.93 -3.35 -11.97
N ILE A 205 -30.67 -3.06 -11.61
CA ILE A 205 -29.50 -3.42 -12.42
C ILE A 205 -29.19 -4.89 -12.17
N THR A 206 -29.44 -5.72 -13.18
CA THR A 206 -29.17 -7.16 -13.14
C THR A 206 -28.41 -7.63 -14.39
N PRO A 207 -27.53 -8.64 -14.27
CA PRO A 207 -27.12 -9.32 -13.03
C PRO A 207 -26.08 -8.52 -12.23
N GLN A 208 -26.03 -8.75 -10.92
CA GLN A 208 -24.97 -8.25 -10.04
C GLN A 208 -23.60 -8.89 -10.42
N ASN A 209 -22.51 -8.22 -10.05
CA ASN A 209 -21.17 -8.78 -10.18
C ASN A 209 -21.04 -10.10 -9.39
N PRO A 210 -20.32 -11.11 -9.92
CA PRO A 210 -20.23 -12.42 -9.29
C PRO A 210 -19.78 -12.39 -7.83
N GLY A 211 -20.60 -12.98 -6.95
CA GLY A 211 -20.32 -13.10 -5.52
C GLY A 211 -20.78 -11.92 -4.64
N PHE A 212 -21.56 -10.99 -5.21
CA PHE A 212 -22.32 -9.96 -4.49
C PHE A 212 -23.82 -10.15 -4.69
#